data_AF-A0A2M7XRM8-F1
#
_entry.id   AF-A0A2M7XRM8-F1
#
_cell.length_a   1.000
_cell.length_b   1.000
_cell.length_c   1.000
_cell.angle_alpha   90.00
_cell.angle_beta   90.00
_cell.angle_gamma   90.00
#
_symmetry.space_group_name_H-M   'P 1'
#
loop_
_entity.id
_entity.type
_entity.pdbx_description
1 polymer ?
#
loop_
_entity_poly.entity_id
_entity_poly.type
_entity_poly.pdbx_seq_one_letter_code
_entity_poly.pdbx_strand_id
1 'polypeptide(L)'
;VQLSIMADSKANMLLTVATVVITLSVPHLVDPKLRWGMLVLIVFSFITIVLSTYAVMPKLPLMYKPDQKPDMQSPFFNLLFFGSFVRLSLDEYVDAMEEVMNDPSSSYEAMVKEVYTLGVFLATKKYRFIRLAYLAFIFGVFASMMVLIFTGNLMG
;
A
#
# COMPACT_ATOMS: atom_id res chain seq x y z
N VAL A 1 -5.31 -13.04 2.90
CA VAL A 1 -5.02 -12.85 1.45
C VAL A 1 -6.02 -11.94 0.72
N GLN A 2 -7.35 -12.15 0.84
CA GLN A 2 -8.36 -11.38 0.09
C GLN A 2 -8.32 -9.86 0.32
N LEU A 3 -8.08 -9.41 1.57
CA LEU A 3 -8.00 -7.98 1.88
C LEU A 3 -6.78 -7.29 1.27
N SER A 4 -5.64 -7.97 1.14
CA SER A 4 -4.47 -7.41 0.45
C SER A 4 -4.77 -7.25 -1.03
N ILE A 5 -5.39 -8.26 -1.65
CA ILE A 5 -5.78 -8.24 -3.06
C ILE A 5 -6.77 -7.09 -3.32
N MET A 6 -7.71 -6.84 -2.40
CA MET A 6 -8.65 -5.72 -2.53
C MET A 6 -7.96 -4.34 -2.42
N ALA A 7 -6.98 -4.21 -1.52
CA ALA A 7 -6.19 -2.98 -1.40
C ALA A 7 -5.33 -2.73 -2.65
N ASP A 8 -4.67 -3.76 -3.15
CA ASP A 8 -3.84 -3.69 -4.36
C ASP A 8 -4.69 -3.36 -5.59
N SER A 9 -5.90 -3.94 -5.68
CA SER A 9 -6.87 -3.63 -6.73
C SER A 9 -7.27 -2.14 -6.73
N LYS A 10 -7.54 -1.55 -5.55
CA LYS A 10 -7.88 -0.12 -5.42
C LYS A 10 -6.72 0.79 -5.84
N ALA A 11 -5.50 0.46 -5.42
CA ALA A 11 -4.32 1.23 -5.77
C ALA A 11 -4.00 1.16 -7.28
N ASN A 12 -4.11 -0.02 -7.89
CA ASN A 12 -3.91 -0.21 -9.33
C ASN A 12 -4.96 0.54 -10.16
N MET A 13 -6.23 0.53 -9.73
CA MET A 13 -7.28 1.31 -10.40
C MET A 13 -6.96 2.80 -10.36
N LEU A 14 -6.54 3.33 -9.21
CA LEU A 14 -6.21 4.74 -9.06
C LEU A 14 -4.98 5.15 -9.90
N LEU A 15 -3.98 4.26 -10.01
CA LEU A 15 -2.81 4.46 -10.88
C LEU A 15 -3.24 4.59 -12.35
N THR A 16 -4.10 3.68 -12.83
CA THR A 16 -4.63 3.73 -14.20
C THR A 16 -5.38 5.03 -14.46
N VAL A 17 -6.29 5.43 -13.55
CA VAL A 17 -7.06 6.66 -13.70
C VAL A 17 -6.15 7.89 -13.73
N ALA A 18 -5.19 8.00 -12.81
CA ALA A 18 -4.26 9.13 -12.78
C ALA A 18 -3.36 9.20 -14.03
N THR A 19 -2.95 8.05 -14.57
CA THR A 19 -2.16 7.97 -15.80
C THR A 19 -2.96 8.44 -17.03
N VAL A 20 -4.23 8.04 -17.12
CA VAL A 20 -5.15 8.49 -18.17
C VAL A 20 -5.37 10.00 -18.08
N VAL A 21 -5.61 10.53 -16.87
CA VAL A 21 -5.78 11.98 -16.66
C VAL A 21 -4.57 12.77 -17.12
N ILE A 22 -3.35 12.35 -16.78
CA ILE A 22 -2.13 13.02 -17.26
C ILE A 22 -2.07 12.99 -18.79
N THR A 23 -2.27 11.82 -19.38
CA THR A 23 -2.21 11.64 -20.84
C THR A 23 -3.18 12.58 -21.57
N LEU A 24 -4.40 12.73 -21.05
CA LEU A 24 -5.41 13.62 -21.62
C LEU A 24 -5.16 15.11 -21.32
N SER A 25 -4.44 15.43 -20.25
CA SER A 25 -4.18 16.83 -19.85
C SER A 25 -3.03 17.48 -20.61
N VAL A 26 -2.04 16.68 -21.06
CA VAL A 26 -0.83 17.18 -21.73
C VAL A 26 -1.11 18.05 -22.97
N PRO A 27 -2.01 17.67 -23.90
CA PRO A 27 -2.31 18.49 -25.08
C PRO A 27 -2.84 19.89 -24.73
N HIS A 28 -3.54 20.02 -23.61
CA HIS A 28 -4.15 21.27 -23.17
C HIS A 28 -3.16 22.24 -22.48
N LEU A 29 -1.88 21.87 -22.33
CA LEU A 29 -0.84 22.75 -21.79
C LEU A 29 -0.42 23.88 -22.74
N VAL A 30 -0.69 23.71 -24.04
CA VAL A 30 -0.35 24.71 -25.07
C VAL A 30 -1.30 25.91 -25.02
N ASP A 31 -2.55 25.71 -24.56
CA ASP A 31 -3.54 26.77 -24.43
C ASP A 31 -3.25 27.62 -23.17
N PRO A 32 -2.94 28.93 -23.32
CA PRO A 32 -2.65 29.82 -22.19
C PRO A 32 -3.78 29.89 -21.16
N LYS A 33 -5.03 29.70 -21.57
CA LYS A 33 -6.20 29.75 -20.68
C LYS A 33 -6.32 28.51 -19.82
N LEU A 34 -5.93 27.34 -20.35
CA LEU A 34 -6.07 26.05 -19.68
C LEU A 34 -4.79 25.62 -18.96
N ARG A 35 -3.64 26.14 -19.38
CA ARG A 35 -2.30 25.71 -18.93
C ARG A 35 -2.16 25.64 -17.41
N TRP A 36 -2.62 26.65 -16.68
CA TRP A 36 -2.46 26.70 -15.23
C TRP A 36 -3.28 25.62 -14.51
N GLY A 37 -4.53 25.42 -14.92
CA GLY A 37 -5.37 24.35 -14.37
C GLY A 37 -4.81 22.96 -14.69
N MET A 38 -4.42 22.74 -15.95
CA MET A 38 -3.86 21.48 -16.40
C MET A 38 -2.53 21.15 -15.70
N LEU A 39 -1.68 22.14 -15.44
CA LEU A 39 -0.45 21.96 -14.65
C LEU A 39 -0.76 21.46 -13.23
N VAL A 40 -1.73 22.08 -12.55
CA VAL A 40 -2.14 21.63 -11.21
C VAL A 40 -2.66 20.21 -11.27
N LEU A 41 -3.52 19.89 -12.24
CA LEU A 41 -4.07 18.55 -12.42
C LEU A 41 -2.97 17.49 -12.64
N ILE A 42 -1.97 17.79 -13.47
CA ILE A 42 -0.83 16.91 -13.74
C ILE A 42 0.01 16.70 -12.49
N VAL A 43 0.32 17.76 -11.74
CA VAL A 43 1.12 17.65 -10.50
C VAL A 43 0.44 16.75 -9.47
N PHE A 44 -0.86 16.95 -9.23
CA PHE A 44 -1.60 16.12 -8.28
C PHE A 44 -1.81 14.68 -8.77
N SER A 45 -2.00 14.49 -10.07
CA SER A 45 -2.07 13.14 -10.67
C SER A 45 -0.73 12.42 -10.55
N PHE A 46 0.40 13.13 -10.70
CA PHE A 46 1.73 12.59 -10.50
C PHE A 46 1.95 12.15 -9.04
N ILE A 47 1.59 13.00 -8.07
CA ILE A 47 1.63 12.65 -6.64
C ILE A 47 0.77 11.39 -6.37
N THR A 48 -0.41 11.32 -6.98
CA THR A 48 -1.31 10.16 -6.87
C THR A 48 -0.67 8.88 -7.39
N ILE A 49 0.04 8.93 -8.52
CA ILE A 49 0.78 7.78 -9.07
C ILE A 49 1.89 7.36 -8.12
N VAL A 50 2.68 8.30 -7.59
CA VAL A 50 3.76 7.98 -6.64
C VAL A 50 3.20 7.29 -5.39
N LEU A 51 2.13 7.81 -4.81
CA LEU A 51 1.51 7.21 -3.62
C LEU A 51 0.85 5.86 -3.91
N SER A 52 0.17 5.71 -5.05
CA SER A 52 -0.45 4.44 -5.47
C SER A 52 0.62 3.37 -5.72
N THR A 53 1.70 3.74 -6.42
CA THR A 53 2.85 2.85 -6.67
C THR A 53 3.48 2.41 -5.36
N TYR A 54 3.68 3.33 -4.42
CA TYR A 54 4.22 2.99 -3.10
C TYR A 54 3.29 2.08 -2.28
N ALA A 55 1.97 2.18 -2.46
CA ALA A 55 1.01 1.32 -1.80
C ALA A 55 1.06 -0.14 -2.32
N VAL A 56 1.32 -0.32 -3.61
CA VAL A 56 1.43 -1.64 -4.26
C VAL A 56 2.83 -2.25 -4.12
N MET A 57 3.84 -1.43 -3.83
CA MET A 57 5.22 -1.89 -3.69
C MET A 57 5.33 -3.06 -2.70
N PRO A 58 5.89 -4.21 -3.13
CA PRO A 58 6.09 -5.35 -2.24
C PRO A 58 7.10 -4.97 -1.17
N LYS A 59 6.64 -4.85 0.08
CA LYS A 59 7.53 -4.67 1.23
C LYS A 59 8.12 -6.03 1.58
N LEU A 60 9.20 -6.39 0.90
CA LEU A 60 10.09 -7.45 1.35
C LEU A 60 10.54 -7.08 2.78
N PRO A 61 10.37 -7.94 3.79
CA PRO A 61 11.03 -7.72 5.07
C PRO A 61 12.54 -7.88 4.84
N LEU A 62 13.20 -6.77 4.49
CA LEU A 62 14.65 -6.63 4.33
C LEU A 62 15.44 -6.85 5.63
N MET A 63 14.81 -7.41 6.67
CA MET A 63 15.41 -7.67 7.97
C MET A 63 15.68 -9.16 8.14
N TYR A 64 16.32 -9.76 7.14
CA TYR A 64 17.04 -11.02 7.34
C TYR A 64 18.37 -10.67 8.01
N LYS A 65 18.43 -10.84 9.33
CA LYS A 65 19.70 -10.88 10.08
C LYS A 65 19.98 -12.35 10.40
N PRO A 66 20.88 -13.03 9.67
CA PRO A 66 21.19 -14.44 9.91
C PRO A 66 21.76 -14.71 11.31
N ASP A 67 22.34 -13.70 11.97
CA ASP A 67 23.03 -13.84 13.26
C ASP A 67 22.16 -13.74 14.52
N GLN A 68 20.84 -13.51 14.40
CA GLN A 68 19.97 -13.49 15.58
C GLN A 68 19.09 -14.73 15.61
N LYS A 69 19.39 -15.63 16.56
CA LYS A 69 18.46 -16.71 16.93
C LYS A 69 17.10 -16.08 17.24
N PRO A 70 16.03 -16.52 16.56
CA PRO A 70 14.70 -16.02 16.86
C PRO A 70 14.34 -16.37 18.31
N ASP A 71 13.83 -15.39 19.04
CA ASP A 71 13.29 -15.62 20.38
C ASP A 71 11.96 -16.35 20.24
N MET A 72 12.01 -17.67 20.34
CA MET A 72 10.84 -18.56 20.24
C MET A 72 9.86 -18.37 21.41
N GLN A 73 10.28 -17.73 22.50
CA GLN A 73 9.43 -17.44 23.66
C GLN A 73 8.74 -16.07 23.56
N SER A 74 9.06 -15.28 22.54
CA SER A 74 8.42 -14.00 22.34
C SER A 74 6.91 -14.19 22.07
N PRO A 75 6.04 -13.41 22.74
CA PRO A 75 4.59 -13.45 22.46
C PRO A 75 4.24 -13.04 21.02
N PHE A 76 5.20 -12.46 20.27
CA PHE A 76 5.08 -12.09 18.86
C PHE A 76 5.69 -13.13 17.90
N PHE A 77 6.32 -14.18 18.41
CA PHE A 77 6.81 -15.28 17.58
C PHE A 77 5.64 -16.21 17.25
N ASN A 78 5.40 -16.40 15.96
CA ASN A 78 4.36 -17.27 15.45
C ASN A 78 4.93 -18.08 14.29
N LEU A 79 4.90 -19.40 14.39
CA LEU A 79 5.43 -20.30 13.37
C LEU A 79 4.67 -20.16 12.04
N LEU A 80 3.40 -19.78 12.07
CA LEU A 80 2.61 -19.50 10.86
C LEU A 80 2.98 -18.17 10.17
N PHE A 81 3.71 -17.28 10.86
CA PHE A 81 4.05 -15.95 10.34
C PHE A 81 5.32 -15.98 9.49
N PHE A 82 5.23 -15.48 8.26
CA PHE A 82 6.36 -15.40 7.32
C PHE A 82 7.64 -14.77 7.90
N GLY A 83 7.51 -13.68 8.66
CA GLY A 83 8.69 -13.02 9.24
C GLY A 83 9.41 -13.81 10.33
N SER A 84 8.75 -14.82 10.91
CA SER A 84 9.26 -15.70 11.96
C SER A 84 9.87 -16.96 11.37
N PHE A 85 9.14 -17.68 10.51
CA PHE A 85 9.62 -18.97 9.99
C PHE A 85 10.75 -18.83 8.97
N VAL A 86 10.87 -17.71 8.26
CA VAL A 86 11.98 -17.49 7.30
C VAL A 86 13.35 -17.44 7.99
N ARG A 87 13.36 -17.36 9.33
CA ARG A 87 14.56 -17.36 10.17
C ARG A 87 14.95 -18.76 10.67
N LEU A 88 14.13 -19.77 10.40
CA LEU A 88 14.36 -21.16 10.80
C LEU A 88 14.87 -21.98 9.61
N SER A 89 15.69 -23.00 9.88
CA SER A 89 15.91 -24.07 8.93
C SER A 89 14.64 -24.91 8.75
N LEU A 90 14.57 -25.70 7.67
CA LEU A 90 13.42 -26.56 7.41
C LEU A 90 13.20 -27.57 8.55
N ASP A 91 14.28 -28.19 9.04
CA ASP A 91 14.21 -29.18 10.11
C ASP A 91 13.71 -28.55 11.43
N GLU A 92 14.28 -27.41 11.82
CA GLU A 92 13.81 -26.65 13.00
C GLU A 92 12.34 -26.22 12.88
N TYR A 93 11.89 -25.85 11.68
CA TYR A 93 10.50 -25.48 11.44
C TYR A 93 9.57 -26.68 11.57
N VAL A 94 9.94 -27.84 11.00
CA VAL A 94 9.14 -29.07 11.07
C VAL A 94 8.99 -29.52 12.53
N ASP A 95 10.09 -29.61 13.27
CA ASP A 95 10.06 -30.04 14.68
C ASP A 95 9.19 -29.12 15.54
N ALA A 96 9.36 -27.80 15.41
CA ALA A 96 8.60 -26.82 16.17
C ALA A 96 7.10 -26.79 15.77
N MET A 97 6.80 -27.00 14.49
CA MET A 97 5.42 -27.04 14.00
C MET A 97 4.71 -28.33 14.42
N GLU A 98 5.42 -29.44 14.50
CA GLU A 98 4.89 -30.71 15.01
C GLU A 98 4.46 -30.58 16.48
N GLU A 99 5.26 -29.92 17.32
CA GLU A 99 4.90 -29.63 18.72
C GLU A 99 3.62 -28.79 18.81
N VAL A 100 3.48 -27.73 18.01
CA VAL A 100 2.27 -26.90 17.97
C VAL A 100 1.05 -27.64 17.42
N MET A 101 1.24 -28.55 16.46
CA MET A 101 0.16 -29.33 15.85
C MET A 101 -0.34 -30.46 16.75
N ASN A 102 0.50 -30.98 17.64
CA ASN A 102 0.13 -32.02 18.59
C ASN A 102 -0.79 -31.52 19.73
N ASP A 103 -0.86 -30.21 19.96
CA ASP A 103 -1.81 -29.59 20.89
C ASP A 103 -2.83 -28.70 20.15
N PRO A 104 -4.12 -29.07 20.13
CA PRO A 104 -5.16 -28.26 19.49
C PRO A 104 -5.23 -26.82 20.00
N SER A 105 -4.96 -26.59 21.30
CA SER A 105 -5.04 -25.24 21.88
C SER A 105 -3.92 -24.33 21.36
N SER A 106 -2.69 -24.84 21.33
CA SER A 106 -1.52 -24.19 20.72
C SER A 106 -1.73 -23.94 19.22
N SER A 107 -2.30 -24.90 18.49
CA SER A 107 -2.65 -24.74 17.07
C SER A 107 -3.64 -23.60 16.83
N TYR A 108 -4.73 -23.52 17.61
CA TYR A 108 -5.70 -22.44 17.49
C TYR A 108 -5.08 -21.08 17.86
N GLU A 109 -4.25 -21.04 18.89
CA GLU A 109 -3.56 -19.81 19.30
C GLU A 109 -2.66 -19.28 18.18
N ALA A 110 -1.88 -20.15 17.53
CA ALA A 110 -1.01 -19.79 16.42
C ALA A 110 -1.82 -19.23 15.23
N MET A 111 -2.98 -19.83 14.91
CA MET A 111 -3.88 -19.32 13.88
C MET A 111 -4.47 -17.94 14.23
N VAL A 112 -4.92 -17.74 15.47
CA VAL A 112 -5.48 -16.45 15.92
C VAL A 112 -4.42 -15.35 15.88
N LYS A 113 -3.20 -15.64 16.36
CA LYS A 113 -2.06 -14.72 16.29
C LYS A 113 -1.72 -14.37 14.85
N GLU A 114 -1.80 -15.31 13.92
CA GLU A 114 -1.55 -15.04 12.50
C GLU A 114 -2.61 -14.11 11.91
N VAL A 115 -3.89 -14.39 12.16
CA VAL A 115 -4.99 -13.54 11.67
C VAL A 115 -4.87 -12.11 12.22
N TYR A 116 -4.57 -11.96 13.51
CA TYR A 116 -4.36 -10.66 14.13
C TYR A 116 -3.17 -9.91 13.52
N THR A 117 -2.01 -10.56 13.43
CA THR A 117 -0.77 -9.97 12.91
C THR A 117 -0.93 -9.57 11.45
N LEU A 118 -1.55 -10.43 10.64
CA LEU A 118 -1.88 -10.14 9.25
C LEU A 118 -2.83 -8.95 9.13
N GLY A 119 -3.85 -8.87 9.99
CA GLY A 119 -4.79 -7.76 10.05
C GLY A 119 -4.12 -6.43 10.38
N VAL A 120 -3.27 -6.40 11.42
CA VAL A 120 -2.52 -5.20 11.84
C VAL A 120 -1.54 -4.76 10.75
N PHE A 121 -0.82 -5.69 10.12
CA PHE A 121 0.13 -5.37 9.05
C PHE A 121 -0.56 -4.76 7.82
N LEU A 122 -1.72 -5.30 7.43
CA LEU A 122 -2.53 -4.76 6.33
C LEU A 122 -3.08 -3.36 6.65
N ALA A 123 -3.70 -3.20 7.81
CA ALA A 123 -4.35 -1.96 8.22
C ALA A 123 -3.37 -0.80 8.32
N THR A 124 -2.21 -1.04 8.95
CA THR A 124 -1.25 0.03 9.26
C THR A 124 -0.42 0.48 8.06
N LYS A 125 -0.09 -0.42 7.12
CA LYS A 125 0.89 -0.12 6.08
C LYS A 125 0.34 0.09 4.67
N LYS A 126 -0.76 -0.55 4.25
CA LYS A 126 -1.30 -0.40 2.87
C LYS A 126 -2.39 0.67 2.78
N TYR A 127 -3.36 0.65 3.70
CA TYR A 127 -4.54 1.52 3.59
C TYR A 127 -4.25 3.02 3.78
N ARG A 128 -3.18 3.39 4.49
CA ARG A 128 -2.80 4.80 4.69
C ARG A 128 -2.37 5.49 3.39
N PHE A 129 -1.53 4.83 2.59
CA PHE A 129 -1.04 5.41 1.32
C PHE A 129 -2.13 5.45 0.27
N ILE A 130 -2.98 4.43 0.21
CA ILE A 130 -4.17 4.43 -0.66
C ILE A 130 -5.07 5.63 -0.31
N ARG A 131 -5.36 5.85 0.98
CA ARG A 131 -6.18 6.99 1.41
C ARG A 131 -5.55 8.33 1.00
N LEU A 132 -4.25 8.49 1.20
CA LEU A 132 -3.53 9.70 0.81
C LEU A 132 -3.54 9.90 -0.72
N ALA A 133 -3.42 8.83 -1.51
CA ALA A 133 -3.49 8.90 -2.96
C ALA A 133 -4.88 9.37 -3.43
N TYR A 134 -5.95 8.83 -2.84
CA TYR A 134 -7.32 9.27 -3.12
C TYR A 134 -7.53 10.75 -2.76
N LEU A 135 -7.06 11.17 -1.59
CA LEU A 135 -7.17 12.57 -1.17
C LEU A 135 -6.39 13.51 -2.08
N ALA A 136 -5.16 13.14 -2.47
CA ALA A 136 -4.36 13.91 -3.40
C ALA A 136 -5.04 14.03 -4.77
N PHE A 137 -5.61 12.94 -5.29
CA PHE A 137 -6.30 12.94 -6.57
C PHE A 137 -7.55 13.82 -6.54
N ILE A 138 -8.43 13.61 -5.55
CA ILE A 138 -9.67 14.39 -5.40
C ILE A 138 -9.35 15.87 -5.23
N PHE A 139 -8.42 16.20 -4.32
CA PHE A 139 -8.01 17.58 -4.10
C PHE A 139 -7.41 18.20 -5.37
N GLY A 140 -6.61 17.45 -6.12
CA GLY A 140 -6.04 17.89 -7.39
C GLY A 140 -7.07 18.24 -8.46
N VAL A 141 -8.13 17.43 -8.59
CA VAL A 141 -9.24 17.70 -9.50
C VAL A 141 -9.96 18.98 -9.11
N PHE A 142 -10.31 19.15 -7.82
CA PHE A 142 -10.97 20.36 -7.34
C PHE A 142 -10.08 21.60 -7.48
N ALA A 143 -8.80 21.52 -7.09
CA ALA A 143 -7.85 22.61 -7.21
C ALA A 143 -7.66 23.03 -8.67
N SER A 144 -7.53 22.07 -9.59
CA SER A 144 -7.48 22.34 -11.04
C SER A 144 -8.71 23.09 -11.53
N MET A 145 -9.91 22.65 -11.14
CA MET A 145 -11.16 23.32 -11.52
C MET A 145 -11.20 24.77 -11.01
N MET A 146 -10.80 25.01 -9.77
CA MET A 146 -10.74 26.36 -9.20
C MET A 146 -9.77 27.26 -9.98
N VAL A 147 -8.59 26.74 -10.34
CA VAL A 147 -7.60 27.50 -11.12
C VAL A 147 -8.09 27.79 -12.54
N LEU A 148 -8.79 26.86 -13.18
CA LEU A 148 -9.40 27.08 -14.49
C LEU A 148 -10.46 28.19 -14.45
N ILE A 149 -11.34 28.17 -13.44
CA ILE A 149 -12.38 29.21 -13.27
C ILE A 149 -11.75 30.57 -13.01
N PHE A 150 -10.74 30.64 -12.15
CA PHE A 150 -10.05 31.90 -11.83
C PHE A 150 -9.31 32.47 -13.04
N THR A 151 -8.59 31.63 -13.78
CA THR A 151 -7.87 32.04 -15.00
C THR A 151 -8.84 32.48 -16.10
N GLY A 152 -9.98 31.78 -16.23
CA GLY A 152 -11.03 32.13 -17.18
C GLY A 152 -11.67 33.50 -16.92
N ASN A 153 -11.94 33.83 -15.65
CA ASN A 153 -12.49 35.13 -15.26
C ASN A 153 -11.50 36.30 -15.41
N LEU A 154 -10.19 36.04 -15.33
CA LEU A 154 -9.16 37.07 -15.47
C LEU A 154 -8.90 37.48 -16.93
N MET A 155 -9.26 36.62 -17.90
CA MET A 155 -8.97 36.79 -19.33
C MET A 155 -10.23 37.06 -20.18
N GLY A 156 -11.41 37.15 -19.57
CA GLY A 156 -12.68 37.51 -20.22
C GLY A 156 -13.05 38.96 -19.95
#